data_AF-A0A378Y3U5-F1
#
_entry.id   AF-A0A378Y3U5-F1
#
_cell.length_a   1.000
_cell.length_b   1.000
_cell.length_c   1.000
_cell.angle_alpha   90.00
_cell.angle_beta   90.00
_cell.angle_gamma   90.00
#
_symmetry.space_group_name_H-M   'P 1'
#
loop_
_entity.id
_entity.type
_entity.pdbx_description
1 polymer ?
#
loop_
_entity_poly.entity_id
_entity_poly.type
_entity_poly.pdbx_seq_one_letter_code
_entity_poly.pdbx_strand_id
1 'polypeptide(L)'
;MTLKEEEYDILKKYITDKDARYRLTDYISRHDVIGQEVFPYIGDAAKHFYKTDGQFVYRPVTRDTFIKRVPIYFYEPDTSAHNIGDLQQYIHGVLENRNFNNFEQDLETLYSTLEKFLYYYKIDIETIFEYPIKQTGRCSQIDFLYNWFHYLQLAEKLNIQERTPEHLIVAYNYVLEKSNLCPIIYDLREQYIGDYISRSGNRFSMEGTFPCNEKGDPILRWIGVKIKNAAKIWVNVDNKLKGTLYVEANHETAIWGRNCWGRDNDGSDVWYELYIAPMLMEFDHVALKSIRKREKLTQQQVADSIGAAVRTYQKWESGHTTPDCQYLLRLMNVLDIREAKEITKTTNF
;
A
#
# COMPACT_ATOMS: atom_id res chain seq x y z
N MET A 1 -21.77 39.14 18.08
CA MET A 1 -20.41 39.67 18.36
C MET A 1 -19.78 40.13 17.04
N THR A 2 -18.97 41.18 17.04
CA THR A 2 -18.27 41.65 15.83
C THR A 2 -17.07 40.74 15.55
N LEU A 3 -16.86 40.37 14.28
CA LEU A 3 -15.66 39.65 13.83
C LEU A 3 -14.42 40.53 13.98
N LYS A 4 -13.28 39.92 14.33
CA LYS A 4 -11.97 40.59 14.32
C LYS A 4 -11.52 40.79 12.86
N GLU A 5 -10.64 41.76 12.64
CA GLU A 5 -10.13 42.08 11.30
C GLU A 5 -9.45 40.87 10.62
N GLU A 6 -8.67 40.11 11.37
CA GLU A 6 -8.04 38.86 10.89
C GLU A 6 -9.05 37.80 10.43
N GLU A 7 -10.21 37.71 11.11
CA GLU A 7 -11.27 36.76 10.75
C GLU A 7 -11.96 37.19 9.44
N TYR A 8 -12.16 38.49 9.26
CA TYR A 8 -12.66 39.06 8.00
C TYR A 8 -11.73 38.77 6.82
N ASP A 9 -10.42 38.89 7.02
CA ASP A 9 -9.43 38.63 5.97
C ASP A 9 -9.42 37.17 5.55
N ILE A 10 -9.57 36.24 6.48
CA ILE A 10 -9.74 34.80 6.19
C ILE A 10 -10.98 34.58 5.32
N LEU A 11 -12.14 35.10 5.73
CA LEU A 11 -13.39 34.95 4.96
C LEU A 11 -13.26 35.56 3.55
N LYS A 12 -12.63 36.73 3.43
CA LYS A 12 -12.41 37.40 2.15
C LYS A 12 -11.50 36.61 1.21
N LYS A 13 -10.49 35.94 1.76
CA LYS A 13 -9.54 35.14 1.00
C LYS A 13 -10.17 33.87 0.41
N TYR A 14 -10.94 33.13 1.22
CA TYR A 14 -11.43 31.80 0.85
C TYR A 14 -12.86 31.79 0.28
N ILE A 15 -13.62 32.88 0.44
CA ILE A 15 -14.97 33.00 -0.10
C ILE A 15 -14.97 34.19 -1.05
N THR A 16 -14.76 33.89 -2.33
CA THR A 16 -14.61 34.88 -3.40
C THR A 16 -15.93 35.56 -3.74
N ASP A 17 -17.03 34.80 -3.70
CA ASP A 17 -18.39 35.32 -3.84
C ASP A 17 -18.71 36.33 -2.72
N LYS A 18 -18.98 37.57 -3.13
CA LYS A 18 -19.24 38.69 -2.22
C LYS A 18 -20.54 38.52 -1.44
N ASP A 19 -21.59 37.99 -2.06
CA ASP A 19 -22.91 37.83 -1.46
C ASP A 19 -22.90 36.64 -0.49
N ALA A 20 -22.27 35.54 -0.88
CA ALA A 20 -22.04 34.40 0.01
C ALA A 20 -21.23 34.82 1.25
N ARG A 21 -20.17 35.61 1.06
CA ARG A 21 -19.35 36.13 2.17
C ARG A 21 -20.13 37.07 3.08
N TYR A 22 -20.96 37.95 2.55
CA TYR A 22 -21.82 38.84 3.35
C TYR A 22 -22.80 38.02 4.19
N ARG A 23 -23.51 37.06 3.57
CA ARG A 23 -24.43 36.15 4.28
C ARG A 23 -23.70 35.37 5.36
N LEU A 24 -22.55 34.78 5.05
CA LEU A 24 -21.79 34.02 6.06
C LEU A 24 -21.39 34.89 7.24
N THR A 25 -20.90 36.10 6.97
CA THR A 25 -20.51 37.07 8.00
C THR A 25 -21.69 37.42 8.92
N ASP A 26 -22.83 37.75 8.33
CA ASP A 26 -24.05 38.07 9.06
C ASP A 26 -24.53 36.87 9.90
N TYR A 27 -24.46 35.66 9.34
CA TYR A 27 -24.79 34.42 10.06
C TYR A 27 -23.85 34.18 11.25
N ILE A 28 -22.53 34.18 11.03
CA ILE A 28 -21.52 33.96 12.08
C ILE A 28 -21.62 35.01 13.19
N SER A 29 -21.98 36.25 12.88
CA SER A 29 -22.09 37.32 13.89
C SER A 29 -23.21 37.10 14.92
N ARG A 30 -24.19 36.24 14.58
CA ARG A 30 -25.41 35.96 15.35
C ARG A 30 -25.43 34.60 16.05
N HIS A 31 -24.47 33.72 15.77
CA HIS A 31 -24.48 32.34 16.25
C HIS A 31 -23.15 31.98 16.94
N ASP A 32 -23.24 31.43 18.15
CA ASP A 32 -22.07 30.92 18.88
C ASP A 32 -21.67 29.50 18.42
N VAL A 33 -22.63 28.75 17.88
CA VAL A 33 -22.46 27.43 17.27
C VAL A 33 -22.94 27.51 15.83
N ILE A 34 -22.10 27.10 14.90
CA ILE A 34 -22.39 27.12 13.46
C ILE A 34 -22.86 25.73 13.07
N GLY A 35 -24.15 25.58 12.80
CA GLY A 35 -24.74 24.32 12.32
C GLY A 35 -24.73 24.20 10.79
N GLN A 36 -25.25 23.08 10.30
CA GLN A 36 -25.31 22.74 8.86
C GLN A 36 -26.21 23.69 8.04
N GLU A 37 -27.12 24.39 8.70
CA GLU A 37 -28.02 25.39 8.13
C GLU A 37 -27.28 26.60 7.52
N VAL A 38 -26.00 26.79 7.85
CA VAL A 38 -25.16 27.83 7.24
C VAL A 38 -24.95 27.55 5.74
N PHE A 39 -24.89 26.28 5.31
CA PHE A 39 -24.55 25.93 3.93
C PHE A 39 -25.66 26.32 2.94
N PRO A 40 -26.95 25.97 3.17
CA PRO A 40 -28.04 26.49 2.35
C PRO A 40 -28.13 28.03 2.37
N TYR A 41 -27.73 28.65 3.49
CA TYR A 41 -27.78 30.10 3.64
C TYR A 41 -26.74 30.83 2.76
N ILE A 42 -25.58 30.22 2.53
CA ILE A 42 -24.51 30.81 1.70
C ILE A 42 -24.56 30.36 0.23
N GLY A 43 -25.40 29.37 -0.10
CA GLY A 43 -25.71 28.96 -1.47
C GLY A 43 -24.60 28.13 -2.13
N ASP A 44 -24.37 28.33 -3.42
CA ASP A 44 -23.44 27.53 -4.24
C ASP A 44 -21.98 27.56 -3.75
N ALA A 45 -21.61 28.55 -2.94
CA ALA A 45 -20.31 28.58 -2.25
C ALA A 45 -20.11 27.39 -1.29
N ALA A 46 -21.19 26.70 -0.89
CA ALA A 46 -21.16 25.51 -0.06
C ALA A 46 -21.42 24.20 -0.82
N LYS A 47 -21.40 24.21 -2.16
CA LYS A 47 -21.72 23.03 -3.01
C LYS A 47 -21.01 21.74 -2.60
N HIS A 48 -19.82 21.85 -2.01
CA HIS A 48 -19.01 20.73 -1.54
C HIS A 48 -19.54 20.08 -0.24
N PHE A 49 -20.33 20.77 0.59
CA PHE A 49 -20.82 20.18 1.86
C PHE A 49 -22.07 19.30 1.72
N TYR A 50 -22.59 19.15 0.50
CA TYR A 50 -23.77 18.34 0.22
C TYR A 50 -23.36 16.94 -0.23
N LYS A 51 -23.78 15.90 0.52
CA LYS A 51 -23.73 14.52 0.00
C LYS A 51 -24.83 14.28 -1.04
N THR A 52 -24.54 13.35 -1.94
CA THR A 52 -25.45 12.72 -2.90
C THR A 52 -26.60 11.92 -2.27
N ASP A 53 -26.57 11.67 -0.95
CA ASP A 53 -27.57 10.89 -0.19
C ASP A 53 -28.39 11.73 0.82
N GLY A 54 -28.17 13.04 0.91
CA GLY A 54 -28.92 13.94 1.79
C GLY A 54 -28.42 14.05 3.25
N GLN A 55 -27.30 13.43 3.62
CA GLN A 55 -26.67 13.64 4.95
C GLN A 55 -25.52 14.66 4.88
N PHE A 56 -25.48 15.64 5.80
CA PHE A 56 -24.39 16.61 5.85
C PHE A 56 -23.09 15.99 6.38
N VAL A 57 -21.97 16.24 5.70
CA VAL A 57 -20.62 15.87 6.19
C VAL A 57 -20.03 16.99 7.03
N TYR A 58 -20.84 17.47 7.96
CA TYR A 58 -20.49 18.57 8.83
C TYR A 58 -21.20 18.39 10.16
N ARG A 59 -20.48 18.72 11.23
CA ARG A 59 -21.02 18.74 12.59
C ARG A 59 -21.00 20.16 13.10
N PRO A 60 -22.03 20.57 13.87
CA PRO A 60 -22.02 21.87 14.50
C PRO A 60 -20.77 22.07 15.34
N VAL A 61 -20.05 23.16 15.10
CA VAL A 61 -18.85 23.54 15.84
C VAL A 61 -19.00 24.95 16.38
N THR A 62 -18.17 25.32 17.34
CA THR A 62 -18.11 26.71 17.82
C THR A 62 -17.76 27.66 16.67
N ARG A 63 -18.19 28.92 16.77
CA ARG A 63 -17.80 29.99 15.85
C ARG A 63 -16.28 30.04 15.62
N ASP A 64 -15.50 29.95 16.69
CA ASP A 64 -14.04 30.03 16.61
C ASP A 64 -13.44 28.85 15.84
N THR A 65 -13.94 27.63 16.10
CA THR A 65 -13.56 26.44 15.35
C THR A 65 -13.95 26.56 13.88
N PHE A 66 -15.15 27.07 13.59
CA PHE A 66 -15.61 27.26 12.21
C PHE A 66 -14.71 28.22 11.44
N ILE A 67 -14.45 29.40 12.00
CA ILE A 67 -13.56 30.41 11.38
C ILE A 67 -12.16 29.83 11.15
N LYS A 68 -11.62 29.11 12.14
CA LYS A 68 -10.33 28.43 12.03
C LYS A 68 -10.33 27.37 10.91
N ARG A 69 -11.46 26.73 10.62
CA ARG A 69 -11.57 25.72 9.55
C ARG A 69 -11.98 26.29 8.19
N VAL A 70 -12.32 27.58 8.07
CA VAL A 70 -12.67 28.21 6.78
C VAL A 70 -11.65 27.93 5.66
N PRO A 71 -10.31 28.04 5.89
CA PRO A 71 -9.33 27.70 4.87
C PRO A 71 -9.43 26.26 4.36
N ILE A 72 -9.85 25.32 5.22
CA ILE A 72 -10.01 23.90 4.91
C ILE A 72 -11.35 23.65 4.23
N TYR A 73 -12.41 24.28 4.75
CA TYR A 73 -13.78 24.12 4.29
C TYR A 73 -14.04 24.66 2.89
N PHE A 74 -13.41 25.79 2.57
CA PHE A 74 -13.69 26.53 1.34
C PHE A 74 -12.45 26.60 0.42
N TYR A 75 -11.47 25.71 0.62
CA TYR A 75 -10.40 25.58 -0.36
C TYR A 75 -10.97 25.04 -1.68
N GLU A 76 -10.69 25.74 -2.77
CA GLU A 76 -10.95 25.28 -4.13
C GLU A 76 -9.61 25.06 -4.84
N PRO A 77 -9.38 23.89 -5.45
CA PRO A 77 -8.13 23.61 -6.14
C PRO A 77 -7.98 24.46 -7.41
N ASP A 78 -6.75 24.89 -7.70
CA ASP A 78 -6.43 25.56 -8.96
C ASP A 78 -6.41 24.55 -10.12
N THR A 79 -7.57 24.40 -10.76
CA THR A 79 -7.72 23.50 -11.90
C THR A 79 -6.88 23.90 -13.11
N SER A 80 -6.45 25.17 -13.23
CA SER A 80 -5.55 25.61 -14.30
C SER A 80 -4.13 25.07 -14.11
N ALA A 81 -3.72 24.88 -12.85
CA ALA A 81 -2.49 24.21 -12.46
C ALA A 81 -2.60 22.66 -12.44
N HIS A 82 -3.74 22.11 -12.87
CA HIS A 82 -4.07 20.67 -12.78
C HIS A 82 -4.11 20.13 -11.34
N ASN A 83 -4.28 21.02 -10.36
CA ASN A 83 -4.56 20.64 -8.97
C ASN A 83 -6.03 20.17 -8.90
N ILE A 84 -6.27 19.12 -8.13
CA ILE A 84 -7.58 18.45 -8.01
C ILE A 84 -7.92 18.04 -6.57
N GLY A 85 -7.00 18.21 -5.63
CA GLY A 85 -7.17 17.86 -4.23
C GLY A 85 -8.04 18.86 -3.51
N ASP A 86 -8.99 18.36 -2.72
CA ASP A 86 -9.87 19.15 -1.88
C ASP A 86 -10.31 18.37 -0.64
N LEU A 87 -11.13 19.00 0.20
CA LEU A 87 -11.69 18.36 1.38
C LEU A 87 -12.60 17.18 1.06
N GLN A 88 -13.33 17.21 -0.07
CA GLN A 88 -14.24 16.14 -0.47
C GLN A 88 -13.50 14.84 -0.74
N GLN A 89 -12.32 14.89 -1.34
CA GLN A 89 -11.49 13.69 -1.55
C GLN A 89 -11.14 13.02 -0.21
N TYR A 90 -10.73 13.77 0.82
CA TYR A 90 -10.42 13.17 2.12
C TYR A 90 -11.67 12.66 2.85
N ILE A 91 -12.77 13.38 2.78
CA ILE A 91 -14.07 12.91 3.30
C ILE A 91 -14.49 11.61 2.62
N HIS A 92 -14.31 11.51 1.30
CA HIS A 92 -14.59 10.29 0.55
C HIS A 92 -13.73 9.12 1.05
N GLY A 93 -12.43 9.34 1.27
CA GLY A 93 -11.54 8.33 1.85
C GLY A 93 -12.00 7.85 3.24
N VAL A 94 -12.53 8.74 4.08
CA VAL A 94 -13.15 8.37 5.36
C VAL A 94 -14.40 7.51 5.15
N LEU A 95 -15.26 7.88 4.19
CA LEU A 95 -16.50 7.14 3.89
C LEU A 95 -16.24 5.74 3.28
N GLU A 96 -15.21 5.61 2.44
CA GLU A 96 -14.81 4.34 1.84
C GLU A 96 -14.33 3.31 2.85
N ASN A 97 -13.92 3.72 4.06
CA ASN A 97 -13.46 2.81 5.12
C ASN A 97 -14.63 2.03 5.80
N ARG A 98 -15.88 2.22 5.35
CA ARG A 98 -17.14 1.47 5.65
C ARG A 98 -17.48 1.17 7.12
N ASN A 99 -16.71 1.62 8.11
CA ASN A 99 -17.08 1.52 9.52
C ASN A 99 -17.87 2.76 9.96
N PHE A 100 -19.15 2.81 9.59
CA PHE A 100 -20.03 3.93 9.93
C PHE A 100 -20.22 4.16 11.43
N ASN A 101 -19.84 3.19 12.29
CA ASN A 101 -20.00 3.31 13.74
C ASN A 101 -19.11 4.42 14.34
N ASN A 102 -18.00 4.78 13.68
CA ASN A 102 -17.03 5.75 14.18
C ASN A 102 -16.89 7.01 13.30
N PHE A 103 -17.77 7.19 12.31
CA PHE A 103 -17.64 8.23 11.30
C PHE A 103 -17.44 9.65 11.87
N GLU A 104 -18.13 9.99 12.96
CA GLU A 104 -17.99 11.31 13.59
C GLU A 104 -16.60 11.53 14.19
N GLN A 105 -16.07 10.50 14.84
CA GLN A 105 -14.73 10.53 15.42
C GLN A 105 -13.66 10.58 14.33
N ASP A 106 -13.86 9.83 13.24
CA ASP A 106 -12.95 9.82 12.10
C ASP A 106 -12.92 11.18 11.38
N LEU A 107 -14.08 11.82 11.24
CA LEU A 107 -14.20 13.15 10.64
C LEU A 107 -13.52 14.22 11.49
N GLU A 108 -13.70 14.18 12.81
CA GLU A 108 -13.00 15.11 13.71
C GLU A 108 -11.50 14.84 13.75
N THR A 109 -11.07 13.59 13.64
CA THR A 109 -9.65 13.21 13.51
C THR A 109 -9.04 13.80 12.23
N LEU A 110 -9.76 13.73 11.10
CA LEU A 110 -9.36 14.37 9.85
C LEU A 110 -9.21 15.88 10.04
N TYR A 111 -10.23 16.58 10.56
CA TYR A 111 -10.17 18.03 10.74
C TYR A 111 -9.05 18.47 11.69
N SER A 112 -8.91 17.80 12.83
CA SER A 112 -7.82 18.05 13.78
C SER A 112 -6.44 17.82 13.16
N THR A 113 -6.31 16.84 12.25
CA THR A 113 -5.08 16.57 11.50
C THR A 113 -4.77 17.70 10.53
N LEU A 114 -5.75 18.10 9.70
CA LEU A 114 -5.60 19.20 8.72
C LEU A 114 -5.29 20.54 9.40
N GLU A 115 -5.91 20.81 10.55
CA GLU A 115 -5.58 21.99 11.37
C GLU A 115 -4.11 21.98 11.82
N LYS A 116 -3.58 20.83 12.25
CA LYS A 116 -2.18 20.74 12.65
C LYS A 116 -1.24 20.93 11.46
N PHE A 117 -1.57 20.37 10.29
CA PHE A 117 -0.82 20.66 9.07
C PHE A 117 -0.73 22.17 8.80
N LEU A 118 -1.88 22.84 8.78
CA LEU A 118 -1.98 24.26 8.42
C LEU A 118 -1.36 25.18 9.47
N TYR A 119 -1.72 24.99 10.74
CA TYR A 119 -1.43 25.95 11.80
C TYR A 119 -0.20 25.61 12.62
N TYR A 120 0.09 24.33 12.85
CA TYR A 120 1.24 23.92 13.64
C TYR A 120 2.47 23.73 12.75
N TYR A 121 2.35 22.87 11.73
CA TYR A 121 3.44 22.60 10.79
C TYR A 121 3.57 23.65 9.69
N LYS A 122 2.68 24.65 9.63
CA LYS A 122 2.73 25.77 8.68
C LYS A 122 2.86 25.32 7.22
N ILE A 123 2.20 24.21 6.88
CA ILE A 123 2.12 23.72 5.51
C ILE A 123 0.95 24.43 4.85
N ASP A 124 1.16 25.00 3.67
CA ASP A 124 0.11 25.74 2.97
C ASP A 124 -1.02 24.80 2.52
N ILE A 125 -2.22 25.38 2.39
CA ILE A 125 -3.43 24.62 2.14
C ILE A 125 -3.40 23.84 0.82
N GLU A 126 -2.76 24.37 -0.22
CA GLU A 126 -2.63 23.70 -1.51
C GLU A 126 -1.76 22.45 -1.35
N THR A 127 -0.59 22.58 -0.71
CA THR A 127 0.30 21.45 -0.44
C THR A 127 -0.39 20.37 0.38
N ILE A 128 -1.23 20.72 1.36
CA ILE A 128 -1.98 19.75 2.17
C ILE A 128 -2.87 18.84 1.31
N PHE A 129 -3.53 19.39 0.29
CA PHE A 129 -4.46 18.63 -0.55
C PHE A 129 -3.77 17.96 -1.74
N GLU A 130 -2.70 18.55 -2.25
CA GLU A 130 -2.02 18.05 -3.45
C GLU A 130 -0.91 17.04 -3.16
N TYR A 131 -0.22 17.16 -2.02
CA TYR A 131 0.98 16.36 -1.77
C TYR A 131 0.70 14.84 -1.78
N PRO A 132 -0.33 14.30 -1.09
CA PRO A 132 -0.66 12.88 -1.21
C PRO A 132 -1.00 12.42 -2.64
N ILE A 133 -1.64 13.27 -3.44
CA ILE A 133 -1.97 12.98 -4.84
C ILE A 133 -0.69 12.94 -5.69
N LYS A 134 0.21 13.91 -5.50
CA LYS A 134 1.52 13.94 -6.18
C LYS A 134 2.35 12.70 -5.86
N GLN A 135 2.32 12.25 -4.60
CA GLN A 135 3.05 11.06 -4.13
C GLN A 135 2.45 9.74 -4.64
N THR A 136 1.12 9.63 -4.74
CA THR A 136 0.45 8.34 -4.99
C THR A 136 -0.16 8.21 -6.38
N GLY A 137 -0.46 9.33 -7.03
CA GLY A 137 -1.23 9.42 -8.27
C GLY A 137 -2.72 9.08 -8.09
N ARG A 138 -3.24 9.13 -6.85
CA ARG A 138 -4.63 8.79 -6.53
C ARG A 138 -5.23 9.82 -5.60
N CYS A 139 -6.53 10.07 -5.75
CA CYS A 139 -7.31 10.84 -4.79
C CYS A 139 -7.74 9.97 -3.60
N SER A 140 -8.35 10.59 -2.60
CA SER A 140 -8.96 9.92 -1.43
C SER A 140 -7.98 9.09 -0.58
N GLN A 141 -6.69 9.41 -0.60
CA GLN A 141 -5.64 8.66 0.09
C GLN A 141 -5.52 9.06 1.58
N ILE A 142 -6.56 8.78 2.37
CA ILE A 142 -6.62 9.16 3.80
C ILE A 142 -5.51 8.49 4.63
N ASP A 143 -5.20 7.22 4.38
CA ASP A 143 -4.13 6.51 5.08
C ASP A 143 -2.76 7.14 4.79
N PHE A 144 -2.56 7.64 3.57
CA PHE A 144 -1.34 8.32 3.19
C PHE A 144 -1.22 9.68 3.91
N LEU A 145 -2.31 10.43 4.04
CA LEU A 145 -2.35 11.67 4.83
C LEU A 145 -1.96 11.38 6.30
N TYR A 146 -2.47 10.31 6.90
CA TYR A 146 -2.12 9.95 8.27
C TYR A 146 -0.68 9.46 8.43
N ASN A 147 -0.15 8.73 7.45
CA ASN A 147 1.27 8.39 7.41
C ASN A 147 2.15 9.63 7.32
N TRP A 148 1.74 10.63 6.52
CA TRP A 148 2.45 11.92 6.44
C TRP A 148 2.39 12.68 7.77
N PHE A 149 1.23 12.71 8.42
CA PHE A 149 1.08 13.34 9.72
C PHE A 149 1.95 12.67 10.79
N HIS A 150 1.98 11.33 10.82
CA HIS A 150 2.84 10.59 11.75
C HIS A 150 4.32 10.78 11.44
N TYR A 151 4.70 10.83 10.17
CA TYR A 151 6.04 11.24 9.74
C TYR A 151 6.44 12.58 10.35
N LEU A 152 5.59 13.62 10.26
CA LEU A 152 5.90 14.94 10.81
C LEU A 152 6.12 14.90 12.33
N GLN A 153 5.30 14.13 13.06
CA GLN A 153 5.44 13.98 14.51
C GLN A 153 6.76 13.30 14.90
N LEU A 154 7.18 12.28 14.15
CA LEU A 154 8.44 11.60 14.41
C LEU A 154 9.65 12.42 13.93
N ALA A 155 9.52 13.10 12.78
CA ALA A 155 10.54 13.99 12.23
C ALA A 155 10.88 15.12 13.22
N GLU A 156 9.87 15.73 13.84
CA GLU A 156 10.07 16.74 14.89
C GLU A 156 10.87 16.21 16.08
N LYS A 157 10.52 15.02 16.59
CA LYS A 157 11.27 14.36 17.69
C LYS A 157 12.73 14.07 17.32
N LEU A 158 13.01 13.85 16.03
CA LEU A 158 14.34 13.60 15.49
C LEU A 158 15.05 14.86 15.00
N ASN A 159 14.48 16.05 15.21
CA ASN A 159 14.99 17.34 14.70
C ASN A 159 15.18 17.38 13.17
N ILE A 160 14.33 16.69 12.42
CA ILE A 160 14.28 16.71 10.96
C ILE A 160 13.33 17.83 10.52
N GLN A 161 13.84 18.76 9.70
CA GLN A 161 13.08 19.94 9.25
C GLN A 161 12.25 19.70 7.99
N GLU A 162 12.57 18.68 7.20
CA GLU A 162 11.88 18.38 5.93
C GLU A 162 10.43 17.96 6.19
N ARG A 163 9.47 18.76 5.72
CA ARG A 163 8.04 18.56 5.95
C ARG A 163 7.35 17.87 4.79
N THR A 164 7.90 17.98 3.59
CA THR A 164 7.31 17.50 2.32
C THR A 164 8.39 16.81 1.51
N PRO A 165 8.94 15.68 2.02
CA PRO A 165 10.01 14.97 1.34
C PRO A 165 9.59 14.56 -0.09
N GLU A 166 10.53 14.52 -1.02
CA GLU A 166 10.25 14.14 -2.42
C GLU A 166 9.59 12.75 -2.52
N HIS A 167 10.03 11.81 -1.69
CA HIS A 167 9.45 10.47 -1.57
C HIS A 167 9.10 10.18 -0.11
N LEU A 168 7.85 10.45 0.28
CA LEU A 168 7.39 10.25 1.66
C LEU A 168 7.61 8.81 2.12
N ILE A 169 7.34 7.83 1.26
CA ILE A 169 7.46 6.41 1.59
C ILE A 169 8.88 6.03 2.03
N VAL A 170 9.90 6.69 1.47
CA VAL A 170 11.31 6.50 1.82
C VAL A 170 11.62 7.24 3.12
N ALA A 171 11.29 8.53 3.20
CA ALA A 171 11.57 9.36 4.37
C ALA A 171 10.87 8.84 5.64
N TYR A 172 9.63 8.39 5.50
CA TYR A 172 8.84 7.85 6.59
C TYR A 172 9.41 6.54 7.11
N ASN A 173 9.79 5.60 6.24
CA ASN A 173 10.45 4.38 6.69
C ASN A 173 11.77 4.63 7.41
N TYR A 174 12.59 5.58 6.95
CA TYR A 174 13.80 5.96 7.69
C TYR A 174 13.48 6.49 9.09
N VAL A 175 12.45 7.32 9.21
CA VAL A 175 12.04 7.91 10.50
C VAL A 175 11.41 6.87 11.42
N LEU A 176 10.64 5.91 10.89
CA LEU A 176 10.15 4.74 11.63
C LEU A 176 11.32 3.93 12.20
N GLU A 177 12.29 3.56 11.36
CA GLU A 177 13.48 2.80 11.79
C GLU A 177 14.28 3.54 12.87
N LYS A 178 14.53 4.85 12.68
CA LYS A 178 15.22 5.69 13.69
C LYS A 178 14.45 5.79 15.01
N SER A 179 13.13 5.57 14.98
CA SER A 179 12.26 5.59 16.15
C SER A 179 12.03 4.19 16.74
N ASN A 180 12.76 3.17 16.30
CA ASN A 180 12.56 1.76 16.66
C ASN A 180 11.14 1.23 16.37
N LEU A 181 10.50 1.76 15.33
CA LEU A 181 9.21 1.31 14.83
C LEU A 181 9.40 0.45 13.58
N CYS A 182 8.47 -0.47 13.33
CA CYS A 182 8.49 -1.31 12.14
C CYS A 182 8.30 -0.44 10.88
N PRO A 183 9.18 -0.55 9.88
CA PRO A 183 8.96 0.10 8.60
C PRO A 183 7.78 -0.54 7.84
N ILE A 184 7.21 0.22 6.92
CA ILE A 184 6.23 -0.29 5.97
C ILE A 184 6.96 -1.14 4.93
N ILE A 185 6.45 -2.34 4.69
CA ILE A 185 6.92 -3.22 3.62
C ILE A 185 5.95 -3.12 2.46
N TYR A 186 6.46 -2.81 1.28
CA TYR A 186 5.68 -2.63 0.06
C TYR A 186 5.57 -3.98 -0.68
N ASP A 187 4.41 -4.60 -0.60
CA ASP A 187 4.12 -5.87 -1.26
C ASP A 187 4.13 -5.75 -2.79
N LEU A 188 4.35 -6.88 -3.45
CA LEU A 188 4.30 -6.96 -4.92
C LEU A 188 2.87 -6.76 -5.43
N ARG A 189 2.78 -6.25 -6.66
CA ARG A 189 1.53 -6.18 -7.41
C ARG A 189 1.43 -7.38 -8.36
N GLU A 190 0.23 -7.94 -8.44
CA GLU A 190 -0.15 -8.90 -9.46
C GLU A 190 -0.02 -8.26 -10.86
N GLN A 191 0.71 -8.93 -11.76
CA GLN A 191 0.98 -8.49 -13.14
C GLN A 191 -0.08 -9.01 -14.12
N TYR A 192 -0.44 -10.28 -13.94
CA TYR A 192 -1.48 -11.00 -14.69
C TYR A 192 -2.24 -11.89 -13.70
N ILE A 193 -3.38 -12.45 -14.12
CA ILE A 193 -4.26 -13.26 -13.26
C ILE A 193 -3.46 -14.38 -12.57
N GLY A 194 -3.20 -14.23 -11.27
CA GLY A 194 -2.45 -15.13 -10.40
C GLY A 194 -0.93 -14.93 -10.37
N ASP A 195 -0.35 -14.10 -11.24
CA ASP A 195 1.09 -14.03 -11.47
C ASP A 195 1.73 -12.75 -10.90
N TYR A 196 2.67 -12.93 -9.98
CA TYR A 196 3.43 -11.84 -9.34
C TYR A 196 4.85 -11.67 -9.91
N ILE A 197 5.30 -12.64 -10.72
CA ILE A 197 6.65 -12.68 -11.28
C ILE A 197 6.58 -13.10 -12.75
N SER A 198 7.30 -12.38 -13.60
CA SER A 198 7.49 -12.72 -15.01
C SER A 198 8.95 -13.10 -15.26
N ARG A 199 9.21 -13.99 -16.22
CA ARG A 199 10.57 -14.47 -16.54
C ARG A 199 10.86 -14.35 -18.03
N SER A 200 12.02 -13.80 -18.37
CA SER A 200 12.61 -13.84 -19.71
C SER A 200 14.09 -14.25 -19.61
N GLY A 201 14.39 -15.49 -20.02
CA GLY A 201 15.73 -16.06 -19.85
C GLY A 201 16.12 -16.20 -18.37
N ASN A 202 17.21 -15.56 -17.96
CA ASN A 202 17.67 -15.49 -16.56
C ASN A 202 17.18 -14.21 -15.84
N ARG A 203 16.38 -13.36 -16.50
CA ARG A 203 15.84 -12.14 -15.91
C ARG A 203 14.41 -12.36 -15.42
N PHE A 204 14.18 -11.96 -14.19
CA PHE A 204 12.87 -11.94 -13.54
C PHE A 204 12.43 -10.50 -13.36
N SER A 205 11.12 -10.24 -13.50
CA SER A 205 10.51 -8.94 -13.30
C SER A 205 9.29 -9.03 -12.40
N MET A 206 9.18 -8.09 -11.46
CA MET A 206 8.09 -7.98 -10.49
C MET A 206 7.56 -6.54 -10.49
N GLU A 207 6.24 -6.36 -10.53
CA GLU A 207 5.62 -5.02 -10.46
C GLU A 207 5.29 -4.61 -9.03
N GLY A 208 5.30 -3.32 -8.75
CA GLY A 208 4.99 -2.80 -7.41
C GLY A 208 5.46 -1.38 -7.18
N THR A 209 5.52 -1.04 -5.89
CA THR A 209 6.13 0.20 -5.39
C THR A 209 7.49 -0.17 -4.78
N PHE A 210 8.57 0.43 -5.28
CA PHE A 210 9.93 0.06 -4.91
C PHE A 210 10.69 1.26 -4.34
N PRO A 211 10.73 1.42 -3.01
CA PRO A 211 11.55 2.43 -2.36
C PRO A 211 13.01 2.35 -2.82
N CYS A 212 13.57 3.50 -3.19
CA CYS A 212 14.95 3.61 -3.67
C CYS A 212 15.77 4.53 -2.76
N ASN A 213 17.08 4.28 -2.70
CA ASN A 213 18.02 5.21 -2.08
C ASN A 213 18.33 6.39 -3.04
N GLU A 214 19.13 7.35 -2.59
CA GLU A 214 19.53 8.52 -3.39
C GLU A 214 20.29 8.17 -4.69
N LYS A 215 20.86 6.96 -4.78
CA LYS A 215 21.56 6.46 -5.97
C LYS A 215 20.62 5.75 -6.97
N GLY A 216 19.34 5.59 -6.61
CA GLY A 216 18.36 4.83 -7.38
C GLY A 216 18.40 3.32 -7.14
N ASP A 217 19.17 2.83 -6.17
CA ASP A 217 19.17 1.40 -5.83
C ASP A 217 17.95 1.04 -4.96
N PRO A 218 17.31 -0.12 -5.19
CA PRO A 218 16.18 -0.55 -4.38
C PRO A 218 16.57 -0.85 -2.94
N ILE A 219 15.77 -0.38 -1.99
CA ILE A 219 15.93 -0.64 -0.55
C ILE A 219 15.18 -1.94 -0.21
N LEU A 220 15.83 -3.08 -0.45
CA LEU A 220 15.20 -4.41 -0.37
C LEU A 220 14.54 -4.73 0.98
N ARG A 221 15.06 -4.20 2.09
CA ARG A 221 14.47 -4.42 3.43
C ARG A 221 13.07 -3.82 3.59
N TRP A 222 12.62 -2.96 2.68
CA TRP A 222 11.28 -2.37 2.66
C TRP A 222 10.41 -2.90 1.53
N ILE A 223 10.92 -3.85 0.75
CA ILE A 223 10.19 -4.43 -0.38
C ILE A 223 9.73 -5.83 0.04
N GLY A 224 8.50 -6.20 -0.33
CA GLY A 224 7.91 -7.52 -0.09
C GLY A 224 8.54 -8.63 -0.92
N VAL A 225 9.86 -8.59 -1.14
CA VAL A 225 10.64 -9.58 -1.90
C VAL A 225 11.91 -9.92 -1.14
N LYS A 226 12.12 -11.22 -0.91
CA LYS A 226 13.40 -11.75 -0.43
C LYS A 226 14.15 -12.34 -1.61
N ILE A 227 15.41 -11.94 -1.77
CA ILE A 227 16.27 -12.40 -2.85
C ILE A 227 17.57 -12.92 -2.23
N LYS A 228 17.98 -14.12 -2.62
CA LYS A 228 19.29 -14.70 -2.28
C LYS A 228 20.09 -14.95 -3.54
N ASN A 229 21.40 -14.69 -3.46
CA ASN A 229 22.40 -15.00 -4.49
C ASN A 229 22.02 -14.55 -5.91
N ALA A 230 21.41 -13.37 -6.06
CA ALA A 230 21.16 -12.81 -7.39
C ALA A 230 22.47 -12.31 -8.02
N ALA A 231 22.61 -12.45 -9.34
CA ALA A 231 23.72 -11.86 -10.07
C ALA A 231 23.62 -10.33 -10.12
N LYS A 232 22.39 -9.81 -10.27
CA LYS A 232 22.13 -8.36 -10.28
C LYS A 232 20.69 -8.07 -9.85
N ILE A 233 20.49 -6.94 -9.19
CA ILE A 233 19.18 -6.41 -8.80
C ILE A 233 19.12 -4.93 -9.19
N TRP A 234 18.06 -4.50 -9.84
CA TRP A 234 17.83 -3.08 -10.18
C TRP A 234 16.34 -2.82 -10.37
N VAL A 235 15.95 -1.54 -10.47
CA VAL A 235 14.57 -1.13 -10.70
C VAL A 235 14.46 -0.21 -11.91
N ASN A 236 13.24 -0.13 -12.45
CA ASN A 236 12.81 0.94 -13.34
C ASN A 236 11.49 1.48 -12.78
N VAL A 237 11.49 2.69 -12.25
CA VAL A 237 10.34 3.29 -11.57
C VAL A 237 10.09 4.72 -12.02
N ASP A 238 8.84 5.15 -11.92
CA ASP A 238 8.44 6.54 -12.09
C ASP A 238 8.80 7.39 -10.85
N ASN A 239 8.42 8.68 -10.88
CA ASN A 239 8.64 9.61 -9.78
C ASN A 239 7.85 9.28 -8.50
N LYS A 240 6.92 8.32 -8.55
CA LYS A 240 6.15 7.80 -7.40
C LYS A 240 6.73 6.48 -6.91
N LEU A 241 7.88 6.08 -7.43
CA LEU A 241 8.56 4.83 -7.16
C LEU A 241 7.72 3.60 -7.56
N LYS A 242 6.80 3.76 -8.51
CA LYS A 242 6.00 2.68 -9.08
C LYS A 242 6.64 2.19 -10.37
N GLY A 243 6.73 0.88 -10.55
CA GLY A 243 7.30 0.32 -11.76
C GLY A 243 7.66 -1.13 -11.61
N THR A 244 8.88 -1.49 -11.98
CA THR A 244 9.34 -2.88 -12.07
C THR A 244 10.68 -3.09 -11.37
N LEU A 245 10.73 -4.08 -10.48
CA LEU A 245 11.95 -4.64 -9.91
C LEU A 245 12.44 -5.78 -10.80
N TYR A 246 13.72 -5.74 -11.18
CA TYR A 246 14.37 -6.76 -11.96
C TYR A 246 15.41 -7.51 -11.14
N VAL A 247 15.43 -8.83 -11.33
CA VAL A 247 16.42 -9.72 -10.75
C VAL A 247 17.04 -10.54 -11.87
N GLU A 248 18.35 -10.43 -12.02
CA GLU A 248 19.12 -11.35 -12.86
C GLU A 248 19.58 -12.52 -12.01
N ALA A 249 19.08 -13.71 -12.33
CA ALA A 249 19.36 -14.94 -11.60
C ALA A 249 20.60 -15.65 -12.13
N ASN A 250 21.25 -16.38 -11.23
CA ASN A 250 22.24 -17.40 -11.51
C ASN A 250 21.72 -18.78 -11.04
N HIS A 251 22.59 -19.79 -11.02
CA HIS A 251 22.24 -21.17 -10.68
C HIS A 251 21.91 -21.40 -9.19
N GLU A 252 22.16 -20.42 -8.33
CA GLU A 252 21.93 -20.46 -6.87
C GLU A 252 20.95 -19.37 -6.40
N THR A 253 20.25 -18.69 -7.31
CA THR A 253 19.31 -17.63 -6.95
C THR A 253 18.00 -18.17 -6.39
N ALA A 254 17.49 -17.54 -5.33
CA ALA A 254 16.13 -17.79 -4.84
C ALA A 254 15.38 -16.49 -4.60
N ILE A 255 14.10 -16.48 -4.93
CA ILE A 255 13.20 -15.34 -4.86
C ILE A 255 11.92 -15.76 -4.14
N TRP A 256 11.55 -15.02 -3.10
CA TRP A 256 10.27 -15.16 -2.42
C TRP A 256 9.52 -13.83 -2.44
N GLY A 257 8.20 -13.91 -2.57
CA GLY A 257 7.29 -12.77 -2.50
C GLY A 257 6.44 -12.83 -1.24
N ARG A 258 6.27 -11.70 -0.57
CA ARG A 258 5.38 -11.58 0.59
C ARG A 258 3.95 -11.44 0.13
N ASN A 259 3.04 -12.21 0.75
CA ASN A 259 1.59 -12.13 0.60
C ASN A 259 1.05 -12.24 -0.84
N CYS A 260 1.84 -12.74 -1.80
CA CYS A 260 1.43 -12.85 -3.21
C CYS A 260 0.10 -13.60 -3.37
N TRP A 261 -0.12 -14.67 -2.63
CA TRP A 261 -1.37 -15.44 -2.72
C TRP A 261 -2.22 -15.36 -1.45
N GLY A 262 -2.10 -14.23 -0.74
CA GLY A 262 -2.83 -13.96 0.50
C GLY A 262 -1.97 -14.07 1.75
N ARG A 263 -2.63 -13.87 2.88
CA ARG A 263 -2.07 -14.04 4.22
C ARG A 263 -2.50 -15.39 4.78
N ASP A 264 -1.89 -15.82 5.88
CA ASP A 264 -2.33 -17.02 6.59
C ASP A 264 -3.72 -16.78 7.23
N ASN A 265 -4.37 -17.85 7.68
CA ASN A 265 -5.72 -17.83 8.26
C ASN A 265 -5.82 -16.92 9.50
N ASP A 266 -4.72 -16.72 10.22
CA ASP A 266 -4.63 -15.82 11.38
C ASP A 266 -4.29 -14.36 11.00
N GLY A 267 -4.14 -14.08 9.70
CA GLY A 267 -3.78 -12.77 9.17
C GLY A 267 -2.28 -12.46 9.21
N SER A 268 -1.43 -13.41 9.59
CA SER A 268 0.02 -13.25 9.54
C SER A 268 0.57 -13.28 8.11
N ASP A 269 1.74 -12.66 7.93
CA ASP A 269 2.37 -12.57 6.62
C ASP A 269 3.00 -13.90 6.18
N VAL A 270 2.80 -14.24 4.91
CA VAL A 270 3.35 -15.46 4.31
C VAL A 270 4.37 -15.10 3.23
N TRP A 271 5.47 -15.84 3.18
CA TRP A 271 6.48 -15.73 2.13
C TRP A 271 6.35 -16.92 1.18
N TYR A 272 6.02 -16.64 -0.08
CA TYR A 272 5.84 -17.66 -1.09
C TYR A 272 7.04 -17.76 -2.00
N GLU A 273 7.42 -18.98 -2.35
CA GLU A 273 8.47 -19.26 -3.34
C GLU A 273 8.01 -18.82 -4.73
N LEU A 274 8.66 -17.78 -5.27
CA LEU A 274 8.42 -17.29 -6.63
C LEU A 274 9.39 -17.94 -7.62
N TYR A 275 10.63 -18.16 -7.21
CA TYR A 275 11.64 -18.84 -8.01
C TYR A 275 12.72 -19.45 -7.12
N ILE A 276 13.10 -20.69 -7.43
CA ILE A 276 14.24 -21.39 -6.83
C ILE A 276 15.11 -21.88 -7.98
N ALA A 277 16.41 -21.57 -7.96
CA ALA A 277 17.33 -21.99 -9.01
C ALA A 277 17.73 -23.48 -8.89
N PRO A 278 18.19 -24.12 -9.97
CA PRO A 278 18.41 -25.57 -10.00
C PRO A 278 19.38 -26.12 -8.95
N MET A 279 20.42 -25.37 -8.54
CA MET A 279 21.37 -25.85 -7.52
C MET A 279 20.83 -25.77 -6.09
N LEU A 280 19.63 -25.22 -5.91
CA LEU A 280 18.94 -25.15 -4.63
C LEU A 280 17.77 -26.14 -4.55
N MET A 281 17.53 -26.91 -5.62
CA MET A 281 16.46 -27.89 -5.66
C MET A 281 16.98 -29.25 -5.21
N GLU A 282 16.30 -29.86 -4.25
CA GLU A 282 16.50 -31.25 -3.85
C GLU A 282 15.26 -32.07 -4.08
N PHE A 283 15.45 -33.35 -4.42
CA PHE A 283 14.34 -34.29 -4.55
C PHE A 283 13.62 -34.47 -3.20
N ASP A 284 12.30 -34.26 -3.20
CA ASP A 284 11.46 -34.44 -2.02
C ASP A 284 10.77 -35.81 -2.03
N HIS A 285 11.40 -36.76 -1.34
CA HIS A 285 10.86 -38.10 -1.16
C HIS A 285 9.56 -38.13 -0.33
N VAL A 286 9.34 -37.15 0.56
CA VAL A 286 8.12 -37.04 1.37
C VAL A 286 6.97 -36.56 0.50
N ALA A 287 7.22 -35.60 -0.38
CA ALA A 287 6.26 -35.14 -1.38
C ALA A 287 5.89 -36.28 -2.34
N LEU A 288 6.88 -37.01 -2.90
CA LEU A 288 6.63 -38.17 -3.77
C LEU A 288 5.65 -39.17 -3.11
N LYS A 289 5.93 -39.53 -1.85
CA LYS A 289 5.11 -40.47 -1.08
C LYS A 289 3.69 -39.94 -0.83
N SER A 290 3.56 -38.65 -0.59
CA SER A 290 2.27 -37.99 -0.33
C SER A 290 1.42 -37.94 -1.61
N ILE A 291 2.04 -37.60 -2.74
CA ILE A 291 1.41 -37.59 -4.06
C ILE A 291 0.93 -38.99 -4.45
N ARG A 292 1.76 -40.03 -4.31
CA ARG A 292 1.29 -41.40 -4.56
C ARG A 292 0.04 -41.74 -3.75
N LYS A 293 0.02 -41.38 -2.46
CA LYS A 293 -1.14 -41.63 -1.59
C LYS A 293 -2.38 -40.85 -2.04
N ARG A 294 -2.22 -39.60 -2.49
CA ARG A 294 -3.30 -38.80 -3.09
C ARG A 294 -3.92 -39.51 -4.29
N GLU A 295 -3.08 -40.07 -5.16
CA GLU A 295 -3.50 -40.86 -6.34
C GLU A 295 -4.00 -42.27 -6.00
N LYS A 296 -3.99 -42.66 -4.71
CA LYS A 296 -4.46 -43.97 -4.21
C LYS A 296 -3.75 -45.19 -4.84
N LEU A 297 -2.51 -45.01 -5.30
CA LEU A 297 -1.70 -46.08 -5.88
C LEU A 297 -0.84 -46.78 -4.83
N THR A 298 -0.61 -48.08 -4.99
CA THR A 298 0.39 -48.83 -4.21
C THR A 298 1.80 -48.62 -4.77
N GLN A 299 2.83 -48.87 -3.95
CA GLN A 299 4.22 -48.83 -4.41
C GLN A 299 4.48 -49.80 -5.57
N GLN A 300 3.82 -50.96 -5.57
CA GLN A 300 3.90 -51.96 -6.64
C GLN A 300 3.33 -51.40 -7.94
N GLN A 301 2.11 -50.85 -7.90
CA GLN A 301 1.45 -50.30 -9.08
C GLN A 301 2.28 -49.18 -9.72
N VAL A 302 2.82 -48.25 -8.93
CA VAL A 302 3.67 -47.17 -9.49
C VAL A 302 4.93 -47.76 -10.12
N ALA A 303 5.60 -48.70 -9.44
CA ALA A 303 6.82 -49.33 -9.95
C ALA A 303 6.57 -50.05 -11.29
N ASP A 304 5.47 -50.80 -11.40
CA ASP A 304 5.07 -51.49 -12.62
C ASP A 304 4.75 -50.49 -13.75
N SER A 305 4.03 -49.41 -13.45
CA SER A 305 3.67 -48.37 -14.43
C SER A 305 4.87 -47.62 -15.01
N ILE A 306 5.94 -47.44 -14.22
CA ILE A 306 7.16 -46.75 -14.68
C ILE A 306 8.27 -47.69 -15.15
N GLY A 307 8.06 -49.01 -15.07
CA GLY A 307 9.07 -50.02 -15.40
C GLY A 307 10.28 -50.00 -14.46
N ALA A 308 10.06 -49.78 -13.17
CA ALA A 308 11.08 -49.87 -12.12
C ALA A 308 10.88 -51.13 -11.27
N ALA A 309 11.96 -51.65 -10.69
CA ALA A 309 11.82 -52.64 -9.62
C ALA A 309 11.18 -51.97 -8.39
N VAL A 310 10.26 -52.67 -7.74
CA VAL A 310 9.52 -52.19 -6.54
C VAL A 310 10.48 -51.74 -5.44
N ARG A 311 11.57 -52.48 -5.24
CA ARG A 311 12.62 -52.16 -4.28
C ARG A 311 13.32 -50.84 -4.59
N THR A 312 13.47 -50.49 -5.87
CA THR A 312 14.03 -49.21 -6.31
C THR A 312 13.09 -48.07 -5.96
N TYR A 313 11.80 -48.21 -6.27
CA TYR A 313 10.78 -47.21 -5.92
C TYR A 313 10.68 -46.99 -4.39
N GLN A 314 10.76 -48.06 -3.61
CA GLN A 314 10.79 -48.00 -2.14
C GLN A 314 11.98 -47.19 -1.60
N LYS A 315 13.16 -47.31 -2.23
CA LYS A 315 14.34 -46.52 -1.85
C LYS A 315 14.14 -45.03 -2.13
N TRP A 316 13.44 -44.69 -3.22
CA TRP A 316 13.10 -43.29 -3.51
C TRP A 316 12.16 -42.69 -2.48
N GLU A 317 11.04 -43.36 -2.15
CA GLU A 317 10.09 -42.86 -1.12
C GLU A 317 10.66 -42.82 0.30
N SER A 318 11.77 -43.52 0.56
CA SER A 318 12.47 -43.50 1.85
C SER A 318 13.71 -42.60 1.86
N GLY A 319 14.01 -41.91 0.76
CA GLY A 319 15.13 -40.98 0.67
C GLY A 319 16.52 -41.64 0.58
N HIS A 320 16.60 -42.96 0.38
CA HIS A 320 17.90 -43.66 0.28
C HIS A 320 18.61 -43.39 -1.06
N THR A 321 17.84 -43.19 -2.13
CA THR A 321 18.34 -42.86 -3.47
C THR A 321 17.38 -41.89 -4.13
N THR A 322 17.79 -41.24 -5.22
CA THR A 322 16.93 -40.39 -6.06
C THR A 322 16.69 -41.05 -7.43
N PRO A 323 15.54 -40.81 -8.07
CA PRO A 323 15.32 -41.22 -9.46
C PRO A 323 16.19 -40.40 -10.42
N ASP A 324 16.55 -40.98 -11.55
CA ASP A 324 17.16 -40.24 -12.67
C ASP A 324 16.11 -39.49 -13.50
N CYS A 325 16.54 -38.75 -14.52
CA CYS A 325 15.64 -37.95 -15.34
C CYS A 325 14.59 -38.78 -16.08
N GLN A 326 14.92 -40.01 -16.49
CA GLN A 326 13.97 -40.87 -17.24
C GLN A 326 12.85 -41.35 -16.31
N TYR A 327 13.22 -41.78 -15.10
CA TYR A 327 12.22 -42.20 -14.12
C TYR A 327 11.41 -41.02 -13.58
N LEU A 328 12.01 -39.83 -13.41
CA LEU A 328 11.29 -38.61 -13.04
C LEU A 328 10.20 -38.28 -14.07
N LEU A 329 10.50 -38.30 -15.37
CA LEU A 329 9.50 -38.04 -16.42
C LEU A 329 8.33 -39.04 -16.37
N ARG A 330 8.62 -40.33 -16.13
CA ARG A 330 7.57 -41.36 -15.99
C ARG A 330 6.75 -41.18 -14.73
N LEU A 331 7.40 -40.87 -13.60
CA LEU A 331 6.73 -40.58 -12.33
C LEU A 331 5.81 -39.38 -12.48
N MET A 332 6.26 -38.31 -13.14
CA MET A 332 5.45 -37.11 -13.35
C MET A 332 4.17 -37.41 -14.13
N ASN A 333 4.26 -38.26 -15.16
CA ASN A 333 3.11 -38.68 -15.93
C ASN A 333 2.14 -39.55 -15.12
N VAL A 334 2.65 -40.59 -14.43
CA VAL A 334 1.82 -41.56 -13.70
C VAL A 334 1.13 -40.94 -12.47
N LEU A 335 1.77 -39.94 -11.85
CA LEU A 335 1.31 -39.34 -10.60
C LEU A 335 0.62 -37.96 -10.76
N ASP A 336 0.30 -37.56 -11.99
CA ASP A 336 -0.24 -36.22 -12.34
C ASP A 336 0.55 -35.09 -11.67
N ILE A 337 1.88 -35.13 -11.80
CA ILE A 337 2.77 -34.06 -11.34
C ILE A 337 2.98 -33.13 -12.53
N ARG A 338 2.52 -31.89 -12.39
CA ARG A 338 2.50 -30.91 -13.48
C ARG A 338 3.72 -30.02 -13.45
N GLU A 339 4.28 -29.79 -12.27
CA GLU A 339 5.42 -28.91 -12.07
C GLU A 339 6.53 -29.57 -11.26
N ALA A 340 7.79 -29.28 -11.60
CA ALA A 340 8.95 -29.81 -10.87
C ALA A 340 8.89 -29.46 -9.37
N LYS A 341 8.36 -28.28 -9.02
CA LYS A 341 8.22 -27.81 -7.64
C LYS A 341 7.41 -28.73 -6.74
N GLU A 342 6.51 -29.55 -7.29
CA GLU A 342 5.70 -30.48 -6.51
C GLU A 342 6.50 -31.66 -5.95
N ILE A 343 7.67 -31.95 -6.52
CA ILE A 343 8.54 -33.06 -6.10
C ILE A 343 9.95 -32.61 -5.73
N THR A 344 10.14 -31.30 -5.61
CA THR A 344 11.38 -30.71 -5.13
C THR A 344 11.11 -29.89 -3.88
N LYS A 345 12.08 -29.87 -2.97
CA LYS A 345 12.14 -28.92 -1.87
C LYS A 345 13.37 -28.06 -2.02
N THR A 346 13.32 -26.88 -1.43
CA THR A 346 14.47 -25.99 -1.35
C THR A 346 15.49 -26.55 -0.34
N THR A 347 16.76 -26.67 -0.73
CA THR A 347 17.84 -27.06 0.19
C THR A 347 17.89 -26.09 1.37
N ASN A 348 18.08 -26.62 2.58
CA ASN A 348 18.18 -25.79 3.79
C ASN A 348 19.30 -24.74 3.62
N PHE A 349 18.92 -23.48 3.82
CA PHE A 349 19.83 -22.35 3.88
C PHE A 349 20.30 -22.08 5.30
#